data_AF-A0A4R5MC45-F1
#
_entry.id   AF-A0A4R5MC45-F1
#
_cell.length_a   1.000
_cell.length_b   1.000
_cell.length_c   1.000
_cell.angle_alpha   90.00
_cell.angle_beta   90.00
_cell.angle_gamma   90.00
#
_symmetry.space_group_name_H-M   'P 1'
#
loop_
_entity.id
_entity.type
_entity.pdbx_description
1 polymer ?
#
loop_
_entity_poly.entity_id
_entity_poly.type
_entity_poly.pdbx_seq_one_letter_code
_entity_poly.pdbx_strand_id
1 'polypeptide(L)'
;MKNTLHFKQRKGGNTVQLVRYRYCADRKRSITVTVGSIPIDADPDDVRPFLRLARTTRLHGSDAVTESLTDDDLVLVRAWLLRHGDRRADERRKARDARVERDVLERIRGSGDAGEDPLAHAVTLLPAAGELLLKLSAECQARGQDPWQLLRQSYLSVQAATKEFERLAKEAGITKKRRQTADSESEKLK
;
A
#
# COMPACT_ATOMS: atom_id res chain seq x y z
N MET A 1 12.92 -8.56 -32.65
CA MET A 1 11.53 -8.95 -32.31
C MET A 1 11.39 -8.88 -30.80
N LYS A 2 10.38 -8.19 -30.26
CA LYS A 2 10.14 -8.15 -28.81
C LYS A 2 9.81 -9.57 -28.33
N ASN A 3 10.63 -10.13 -27.45
CA ASN A 3 10.47 -11.46 -26.87
C ASN A 3 9.40 -11.43 -25.75
N THR A 4 8.19 -10.97 -26.09
CA THR A 4 7.10 -10.73 -25.15
C THR A 4 6.50 -12.04 -24.66
N LEU A 5 6.13 -12.08 -23.38
CA LEU A 5 5.45 -13.23 -22.79
C LEU A 5 4.00 -13.31 -23.30
N HIS A 6 3.58 -14.52 -23.65
CA HIS A 6 2.22 -14.82 -24.05
C HIS A 6 1.61 -15.89 -23.14
N PHE A 7 0.28 -15.84 -23.02
CA PHE A 7 -0.49 -16.69 -22.13
C PHE A 7 -1.34 -17.66 -22.95
N LYS A 8 -1.19 -18.96 -22.70
CA LYS A 8 -1.96 -20.00 -23.36
C LYS A 8 -2.70 -20.82 -22.31
N GLN A 9 -3.99 -20.53 -22.15
CA GLN A 9 -4.88 -21.31 -21.30
C GLN A 9 -5.56 -22.39 -22.13
N ARG A 10 -5.58 -23.63 -21.63
CA ARG A 10 -6.38 -24.71 -22.24
C ARG A 10 -7.82 -24.62 -21.75
N LYS A 11 -8.78 -24.92 -22.62
CA LYS A 11 -10.21 -24.93 -22.26
C LYS A 11 -10.44 -25.90 -21.09
N GLY A 12 -10.98 -25.40 -19.98
CA GLY A 12 -11.21 -26.19 -18.76
C GLY A 12 -9.96 -26.51 -17.93
N GLY A 13 -8.80 -25.94 -18.27
CA GLY A 13 -7.57 -26.13 -17.49
C GLY A 13 -7.45 -25.13 -16.35
N ASN A 14 -6.97 -25.62 -15.19
CA ASN A 14 -6.72 -24.81 -13.99
C ASN A 14 -5.34 -24.12 -14.00
N THR A 15 -4.60 -24.22 -15.11
CA THR A 15 -3.27 -23.63 -15.26
C THR A 15 -3.17 -22.93 -16.61
N VAL A 16 -2.47 -21.80 -16.64
CA VAL A 16 -2.09 -21.10 -17.86
C VAL A 16 -0.62 -21.37 -18.16
N GLN A 17 -0.31 -21.65 -19.43
CA GLN A 17 1.06 -21.80 -19.90
C GLN A 17 1.63 -20.44 -20.27
N LEU A 18 2.86 -20.19 -19.84
CA LEU A 18 3.65 -19.00 -20.16
C LEU A 18 4.56 -19.36 -21.34
N VAL A 19 4.41 -18.67 -22.46
CA VAL A 19 5.12 -19.00 -23.69
C VAL A 19 5.74 -17.79 -24.35
N ARG A 20 6.83 -18.01 -25.10
CA ARG A 20 7.50 -17.03 -25.94
C ARG A 20 7.60 -17.55 -27.36
N TYR A 21 7.56 -16.65 -28.34
CA TYR A 21 7.79 -17.02 -29.73
C TYR A 21 9.24 -16.71 -30.10
N ARG A 22 9.99 -17.74 -30.49
CA ARG A 22 11.35 -17.59 -31.01
C ARG A 22 11.40 -17.99 -32.47
N TYR A 23 12.13 -17.23 -33.28
CA TYR A 23 12.43 -17.65 -34.64
C TYR A 23 13.45 -18.80 -34.62
N CYS A 24 13.15 -19.89 -35.31
CA CYS A 24 14.06 -21.02 -35.51
C CYS A 24 14.56 -20.98 -36.95
N ALA A 25 15.85 -20.69 -37.13
CA ALA A 25 16.48 -20.58 -38.44
C ALA A 25 16.39 -21.91 -39.22
N ASP A 26 16.63 -23.03 -38.56
CA ASP A 26 16.60 -24.37 -39.17
C ASP A 26 15.23 -24.72 -39.75
N ARG A 27 14.15 -24.30 -39.07
CA ARG A 27 12.77 -24.53 -39.50
C ARG A 27 12.19 -23.37 -40.30
N LYS A 28 12.98 -22.31 -40.53
CA LYS A 28 12.59 -21.06 -41.20
C LYS A 28 11.24 -20.50 -40.72
N ARG A 29 10.93 -20.65 -39.42
CA ARG A 29 9.64 -20.25 -38.84
C ARG A 29 9.75 -19.94 -37.35
N SER A 30 8.81 -19.15 -36.85
CA SER A 30 8.64 -18.93 -35.41
C SER A 30 8.05 -20.18 -34.74
N ILE A 31 8.60 -20.52 -33.59
CA ILE A 31 8.19 -21.65 -32.76
C ILE A 31 7.86 -21.16 -31.35
N THR A 32 6.95 -21.87 -30.71
CA THR A 32 6.54 -21.59 -29.33
C THR A 32 7.48 -22.29 -28.36
N VAL A 33 8.11 -21.52 -27.50
CA VAL A 33 8.94 -22.00 -26.38
C VAL A 33 8.13 -21.83 -25.10
N THR A 34 8.01 -22.90 -24.32
CA THR A 34 7.33 -22.84 -23.02
C THR A 34 8.32 -22.35 -21.98
N VAL A 35 8.01 -21.24 -21.34
CA VAL A 35 8.80 -20.66 -20.25
C VAL A 35 8.39 -21.26 -18.91
N GLY A 36 7.09 -21.53 -18.74
CA GLY A 36 6.57 -22.10 -17.51
C GLY A 36 5.05 -22.20 -17.50
N SER A 37 4.49 -22.34 -16.30
CA SER A 37 3.06 -22.35 -16.07
C SER A 37 2.72 -21.78 -14.70
N ILE A 38 1.51 -21.24 -14.56
CA ILE A 38 0.98 -20.76 -13.30
C ILE A 38 -0.49 -21.20 -13.16
N PRO A 39 -0.94 -21.60 -11.95
CA PRO A 39 -2.35 -21.82 -11.68
C PRO A 39 -3.19 -20.56 -11.89
N ILE A 40 -4.43 -20.71 -12.36
CA ILE A 40 -5.33 -19.56 -12.60
C ILE A 40 -5.92 -18.99 -11.30
N ASP A 41 -5.86 -19.76 -10.22
CA ASP A 41 -6.27 -19.38 -8.86
C ASP A 41 -5.11 -18.83 -8.01
N ALA A 42 -3.91 -18.73 -8.60
CA ALA A 42 -2.74 -18.15 -7.95
C ALA A 42 -2.99 -16.71 -7.52
N ASP A 43 -2.29 -16.29 -6.47
CA ASP A 43 -2.36 -14.93 -5.96
C ASP A 43 -1.61 -13.97 -6.91
N PRO A 44 -2.28 -12.92 -7.47
CA PRO A 44 -1.61 -11.97 -8.36
C PRO A 44 -0.52 -11.15 -7.66
N ASP A 45 -0.61 -10.97 -6.34
CA ASP A 45 0.35 -10.18 -5.56
C ASP A 45 1.52 -11.05 -5.04
N ASP A 46 1.36 -12.37 -5.01
CA ASP A 46 2.42 -13.32 -4.64
C ASP A 46 2.51 -14.48 -5.64
N VAL A 47 2.91 -14.17 -6.88
CA VAL A 47 2.95 -15.16 -7.98
C VAL A 47 4.16 -16.10 -7.91
N ARG A 48 5.25 -15.68 -7.25
CA ARG A 48 6.55 -16.38 -7.29
C ARG A 48 6.50 -17.82 -6.76
N PRO A 49 5.81 -18.13 -5.64
CA PRO A 49 5.70 -19.50 -5.14
C PRO A 49 4.93 -20.45 -6.07
N PHE A 50 4.04 -19.90 -6.91
CA PHE A 50 3.16 -20.69 -7.78
C PHE A 50 3.71 -20.84 -9.21
N LEU A 51 4.76 -20.10 -9.56
CA LEU A 51 5.40 -20.18 -10.86
C LEU A 51 6.18 -21.49 -11.00
N ARG A 52 5.73 -22.33 -11.93
CA ARG A 52 6.43 -23.55 -12.34
C ARG A 52 7.19 -23.29 -13.63
N LEU A 53 8.47 -22.97 -13.52
CA LEU A 53 9.34 -22.75 -14.67
C LEU A 53 9.62 -24.08 -15.40
N ALA A 54 9.60 -24.02 -16.72
CA ALA A 54 9.99 -25.16 -17.54
C ALA A 54 11.49 -25.41 -17.38
N ARG A 55 11.87 -26.69 -17.23
CA ARG A 55 13.29 -27.06 -17.32
C ARG A 55 13.78 -26.82 -18.74
N THR A 56 15.08 -26.55 -18.85
CA THR A 56 15.80 -26.18 -20.07
C THR A 56 15.23 -26.84 -21.33
N THR A 57 14.77 -26.03 -22.28
CA THR A 57 14.17 -26.55 -23.51
C THR A 57 15.28 -26.77 -24.52
N ARG A 58 15.49 -28.02 -24.94
CA ARG A 58 16.35 -28.31 -26.10
C ARG A 58 15.61 -27.93 -27.37
N LEU A 59 15.98 -26.79 -27.91
CA LEU A 59 15.68 -26.43 -29.29
C LEU A 59 16.54 -27.34 -30.18
N HIS A 60 15.93 -27.97 -31.19
CA HIS A 60 16.67 -28.86 -32.09
C HIS A 60 17.86 -28.12 -32.68
N GLY A 61 19.07 -28.66 -32.50
CA GLY A 61 20.30 -28.13 -33.09
C GLY A 61 20.92 -26.93 -32.38
N SER A 62 20.32 -26.38 -31.31
CA SER A 62 20.89 -25.24 -30.57
C SER A 62 21.17 -25.57 -29.10
N ASP A 63 22.05 -24.77 -28.49
CA ASP A 63 22.35 -24.82 -27.06
C ASP A 63 21.09 -24.83 -26.21
N ALA A 64 21.17 -25.54 -25.10
CA ALA A 64 20.07 -25.70 -24.17
C ALA A 64 19.68 -24.31 -23.62
N VAL A 65 18.50 -23.81 -23.99
CA VAL A 65 18.05 -22.47 -23.57
C VAL A 65 17.23 -22.60 -22.29
N THR A 66 17.73 -21.99 -21.22
CA THR A 66 16.97 -21.74 -20.00
C THR A 66 16.36 -20.35 -20.11
N GLU A 67 15.03 -20.29 -20.21
CA GLU A 67 14.30 -19.02 -20.18
C GLU A 67 14.02 -18.63 -18.74
N SER A 68 14.42 -17.43 -18.35
CA SER A 68 14.02 -16.80 -17.08
C SER A 68 12.90 -15.79 -17.32
N LEU A 69 12.11 -15.58 -16.28
CA LEU A 69 11.14 -14.48 -16.22
C LEU A 69 11.86 -13.21 -15.74
N THR A 70 11.63 -12.11 -16.44
CA THR A 70 12.03 -10.76 -16.03
C THR A 70 10.97 -10.14 -15.13
N ASP A 71 11.26 -9.00 -14.51
CA ASP A 71 10.26 -8.28 -13.71
C ASP A 71 9.08 -7.79 -14.56
N ASP A 72 9.32 -7.38 -15.81
CA ASP A 72 8.26 -7.04 -16.77
C ASP A 72 7.33 -8.22 -17.04
N ASP A 73 7.88 -9.44 -17.14
CA ASP A 73 7.07 -10.64 -17.30
C ASP A 73 6.16 -10.89 -16.08
N LEU A 74 6.68 -10.63 -14.87
CA LEU A 74 5.89 -10.78 -13.64
C LEU A 74 4.74 -9.77 -13.59
N VAL A 75 4.94 -8.54 -14.07
CA VAL A 75 3.88 -7.54 -14.23
C VAL A 75 2.80 -8.04 -15.19
N LEU A 76 3.19 -8.65 -16.32
CA LEU A 76 2.25 -9.23 -17.27
C LEU A 76 1.47 -10.41 -16.67
N VAL A 77 2.13 -11.27 -15.90
CA VAL A 77 1.49 -12.41 -15.21
C VAL A 77 0.44 -11.90 -14.22
N ARG A 78 0.79 -10.90 -13.40
CA ARG A 78 -0.13 -10.26 -12.45
C ARG A 78 -1.34 -9.66 -13.16
N ALA A 79 -1.10 -8.86 -14.20
CA ALA A 79 -2.18 -8.25 -14.99
C ALA A 79 -3.12 -9.29 -15.62
N TRP A 80 -2.55 -10.41 -16.10
CA TRP A 80 -3.34 -11.50 -16.66
C TRP A 80 -4.20 -12.19 -15.60
N LEU A 81 -3.64 -12.52 -14.42
CA LEU A 81 -4.37 -13.17 -13.34
C LEU A 81 -5.51 -12.29 -12.79
N LEU A 82 -5.31 -10.97 -12.69
CA LEU A 82 -6.36 -10.04 -12.29
C LEU A 82 -7.53 -10.00 -13.27
N ARG A 83 -7.26 -10.15 -14.57
CA ARG A 83 -8.28 -10.06 -15.62
C ARG A 83 -8.95 -11.39 -15.95
N HIS A 84 -8.22 -12.50 -15.86
CA HIS A 84 -8.61 -13.80 -16.38
C HIS A 84 -8.51 -14.96 -15.36
N GLY A 85 -8.08 -14.68 -14.13
CA GLY A 85 -7.97 -15.68 -13.07
C GLY A 85 -9.31 -16.22 -12.59
N ASP A 86 -9.26 -17.21 -11.70
CA ASP A 86 -10.47 -17.82 -11.13
C ASP A 86 -11.21 -16.81 -10.22
N ARG A 87 -12.47 -16.56 -10.56
CA ARG A 87 -13.36 -15.66 -9.80
C ARG A 87 -13.59 -16.13 -8.37
N ARG A 88 -13.63 -17.45 -8.12
CA ARG A 88 -13.78 -17.98 -6.75
C ARG A 88 -12.53 -17.73 -5.91
N ALA A 89 -11.36 -17.74 -6.54
CA ALA A 89 -10.12 -17.37 -5.87
C ALA A 89 -10.10 -15.88 -5.50
N ASP A 90 -10.61 -15.01 -6.38
CA ASP A 90 -10.79 -13.58 -6.10
C ASP A 90 -11.73 -13.32 -4.91
N GLU A 91 -12.88 -13.99 -4.87
CA GLU A 91 -13.82 -13.90 -3.76
C GLU A 91 -13.19 -14.36 -2.43
N ARG A 92 -12.41 -15.45 -2.44
CA ARG A 92 -11.66 -15.93 -1.26
C ARG A 92 -10.58 -14.95 -0.81
N ARG A 93 -9.90 -14.26 -1.74
CA ARG A 93 -8.90 -13.23 -1.43
C ARG A 93 -9.56 -12.04 -0.76
N LYS A 94 -10.61 -11.48 -1.36
CA LYS A 94 -11.40 -10.38 -0.75
C LYS A 94 -11.90 -10.71 0.65
N ALA A 95 -12.38 -11.93 0.87
CA ALA A 95 -12.82 -12.37 2.19
C ALA A 95 -11.66 -12.49 3.20
N ARG A 96 -10.48 -12.91 2.75
CA ARG A 96 -9.25 -12.95 3.56
C ARG A 96 -8.78 -11.54 3.91
N ASP A 97 -8.72 -10.64 2.93
CA ASP A 97 -8.27 -9.27 3.10
C ASP A 97 -9.19 -8.51 4.05
N ALA A 98 -10.51 -8.66 3.89
CA ALA A 98 -11.48 -8.10 4.82
C ALA A 98 -11.32 -8.66 6.25
N ARG A 99 -10.98 -9.96 6.39
CA ARG A 99 -10.67 -10.55 7.70
C ARG A 99 -9.40 -9.94 8.29
N VAL A 100 -8.32 -9.85 7.51
CA VAL A 100 -7.05 -9.27 7.94
C VAL A 100 -7.23 -7.81 8.32
N GLU A 101 -7.94 -7.02 7.51
CA GLU A 101 -8.27 -5.63 7.80
C GLU A 101 -9.02 -5.51 9.13
N ARG A 102 -10.06 -6.31 9.33
CA ARG A 102 -10.80 -6.35 10.59
C ARG A 102 -9.91 -6.77 11.76
N ASP A 103 -9.10 -7.82 11.61
CA ASP A 103 -8.21 -8.30 12.68
C ASP A 103 -7.10 -7.28 12.99
N VAL A 104 -6.62 -6.52 12.00
CA VAL A 104 -5.70 -5.39 12.17
C VAL A 104 -6.39 -4.21 12.85
N LEU A 105 -7.62 -3.87 12.47
CA LEU A 105 -8.41 -2.84 13.13
C LEU A 105 -8.76 -3.23 14.58
N GLU A 106 -9.08 -4.49 14.83
CA GLU A 106 -9.30 -5.02 16.18
C GLU A 106 -8.01 -5.05 16.98
N ARG A 107 -6.87 -5.38 16.37
CA ARG A 107 -5.56 -5.24 17.01
C ARG A 107 -5.23 -3.80 17.29
N ILE A 108 -5.43 -2.85 16.38
CA ILE A 108 -5.20 -1.42 16.63
C ILE A 108 -6.13 -0.92 17.75
N ARG A 109 -7.38 -1.40 17.80
CA ARG A 109 -8.32 -1.12 18.89
C ARG A 109 -7.94 -1.79 20.22
N GLY A 110 -7.28 -2.96 20.19
CA GLY A 110 -6.85 -3.72 21.37
C GLY A 110 -5.41 -3.51 21.80
N SER A 111 -4.56 -2.95 20.94
CA SER A 111 -3.17 -2.54 21.17
C SER A 111 -3.05 -1.03 21.39
N GLY A 112 -4.17 -0.30 21.30
CA GLY A 112 -4.36 0.90 22.08
C GLY A 112 -4.47 0.48 23.53
N ASP A 113 -3.36 0.62 24.24
CA ASP A 113 -3.23 0.71 25.70
C ASP A 113 -4.58 0.73 26.44
N ALA A 114 -5.10 -0.46 26.75
CA ALA A 114 -6.35 -0.64 27.49
C ALA A 114 -6.11 -0.37 28.99
N GLY A 115 -5.67 0.85 29.29
CA GLY A 115 -5.38 1.32 30.64
C GLY A 115 -5.44 2.84 30.80
N GLU A 116 -5.16 3.64 29.78
CA GLU A 116 -5.13 5.11 29.93
C GLU A 116 -6.08 5.79 28.93
N ASP A 117 -7.04 6.50 29.49
CA ASP A 117 -7.96 7.39 28.80
C ASP A 117 -7.19 8.26 27.78
N PRO A 118 -7.50 8.20 26.47
CA PRO A 118 -6.82 9.00 25.45
C PRO A 118 -6.84 10.51 25.74
N LEU A 119 -7.84 10.99 26.48
CA LEU A 119 -7.87 12.38 26.96
C LEU A 119 -6.84 12.61 28.07
N ALA A 120 -6.67 11.66 28.99
CA ALA A 120 -5.62 11.71 30.02
C ALA A 120 -4.21 11.68 29.39
N HIS A 121 -4.00 10.90 28.32
CA HIS A 121 -2.77 10.94 27.54
C HIS A 121 -2.55 12.28 26.83
N ALA A 122 -3.60 12.86 26.24
CA ALA A 122 -3.47 14.18 25.62
C ALA A 122 -3.08 15.26 26.63
N VAL A 123 -3.61 15.17 27.86
CA VAL A 123 -3.28 16.07 28.98
C VAL A 123 -1.81 15.96 29.37
N THR A 124 -1.18 14.79 29.29
CA THR A 124 0.24 14.60 29.64
C THR A 124 1.19 14.89 28.47
N LEU A 125 0.83 14.47 27.25
CA LEU A 125 1.71 14.54 26.08
C LEU A 125 1.81 15.94 25.47
N LEU A 126 0.75 16.75 25.51
CA LEU A 126 0.79 18.11 24.94
C LEU A 126 1.77 19.03 25.68
N PRO A 127 1.78 19.08 27.03
CA PRO A 127 2.82 19.81 27.77
C PRO A 127 4.22 19.27 27.51
N ALA A 128 4.42 17.94 27.55
CA ALA A 128 5.71 17.31 27.30
C ALA A 128 6.26 17.62 25.89
N ALA A 129 5.39 17.66 24.88
CA ALA A 129 5.75 18.08 23.53
C ALA A 129 6.17 19.56 23.49
N GLY A 130 5.51 20.43 24.27
CA GLY A 130 5.89 21.83 24.43
C GLY A 130 7.28 22.01 25.06
N GLU A 131 7.57 21.27 26.14
CA GLU A 131 8.88 21.26 26.78
C GLU A 131 9.98 20.77 25.83
N LEU A 132 9.70 19.72 25.06
CA LEU A 132 10.62 19.20 24.06
C LEU A 132 10.90 20.24 22.96
N LEU A 133 9.88 20.95 22.48
CA LEU A 133 10.06 22.03 21.50
C LEU A 133 10.93 23.16 22.05
N LEU A 134 10.76 23.55 23.31
CA LEU A 134 11.60 24.55 23.96
C LEU A 134 13.05 24.09 24.06
N LYS A 135 13.27 22.83 24.50
CA LYS A 135 14.60 22.25 24.60
C LYS A 135 15.30 22.19 23.24
N LEU A 136 14.62 21.67 22.23
CA LEU A 136 15.17 21.57 20.87
C LEU A 136 15.44 22.94 20.26
N SER A 137 14.59 23.94 20.55
CA SER A 137 14.81 25.32 20.11
C SER A 137 16.11 25.88 20.70
N ALA A 138 16.34 25.69 22.00
CA ALA A 138 17.57 26.10 22.66
C ALA A 138 18.80 25.37 22.10
N GLU A 139 18.70 24.07 21.80
CA GLU A 139 19.77 23.31 21.17
C GLU A 139 20.09 23.79 19.74
N CYS A 140 19.06 24.18 18.97
CA CYS A 140 19.24 24.76 17.63
C CYS A 140 19.96 26.11 17.71
N GLN A 141 19.53 26.98 18.63
CA GLN A 141 20.17 28.28 18.86
C GLN A 141 21.63 28.14 19.30
N ALA A 142 21.93 27.19 20.20
CA ALA A 142 23.30 26.90 20.63
C ALA A 142 24.21 26.43 19.48
N ARG A 143 23.63 25.82 18.43
CA ARG A 143 24.32 25.40 17.19
C ARG A 143 24.31 26.46 16.09
N GLY A 144 23.78 27.66 16.35
CA GLY A 144 23.65 28.73 15.36
C GLY A 144 22.64 28.44 14.25
N GLN A 145 21.71 27.51 14.47
CA GLN A 145 20.68 27.13 13.51
C GLN A 145 19.36 27.84 13.85
N ASP A 146 18.57 28.17 12.82
CA ASP A 146 17.22 28.71 12.99
C ASP A 146 16.26 27.59 13.46
N PRO A 147 15.71 27.68 14.69
CA PRO A 147 14.77 26.68 15.21
C PRO A 147 13.53 26.52 14.34
N TRP A 148 13.10 27.60 13.67
CA TRP A 148 11.90 27.57 12.86
C TRP A 148 12.07 26.62 11.67
N GLN A 149 13.22 26.63 10.99
CA GLN A 149 13.44 25.74 9.84
C GLN A 149 13.38 24.26 10.20
N LEU A 150 13.86 23.89 11.39
CA LEU A 150 13.93 22.49 11.83
C LEU A 150 12.63 22.01 12.50
N LEU A 151 11.98 22.86 13.29
CA LEU A 151 10.83 22.46 14.13
C LEU A 151 9.46 22.75 13.49
N ARG A 152 9.42 23.52 12.39
CA ARG A 152 8.16 23.94 11.73
C ARG A 152 7.24 22.77 11.38
N GLN A 153 7.76 21.68 10.83
CA GLN A 153 6.92 20.55 10.43
C GLN A 153 6.24 19.89 11.64
N SER A 154 6.99 19.69 12.73
CA SER A 154 6.46 19.12 13.98
C SER A 154 5.42 20.05 14.60
N TYR A 155 5.70 21.36 14.65
CA TYR A 155 4.75 22.36 15.14
C TYR A 155 3.44 22.38 14.34
N LEU A 156 3.52 22.41 13.01
CA LEU A 156 2.32 22.42 12.15
C LEU A 156 1.51 21.12 12.27
N SER A 157 2.17 19.99 12.49
CA SER A 157 1.50 18.69 12.70
C SER A 157 0.71 18.69 14.01
N VAL A 158 1.30 19.16 15.11
CA VAL A 158 0.60 19.30 16.40
C VAL A 158 -0.56 20.29 16.26
N GLN A 159 -0.35 21.44 15.60
CA GLN A 159 -1.40 22.44 15.39
C GLN A 159 -2.59 21.89 14.57
N ALA A 160 -2.33 21.10 13.53
CA ALA A 160 -3.37 20.45 12.76
C ALA A 160 -4.16 19.45 13.60
N ALA A 161 -3.49 18.64 14.42
CA ALA A 161 -4.13 17.70 15.34
C ALA A 161 -5.01 18.42 16.37
N THR A 162 -4.54 19.54 16.95
CA THR A 162 -5.35 20.35 17.88
C THR A 162 -6.61 20.91 17.22
N LYS A 163 -6.50 21.44 15.99
CA LYS A 163 -7.67 21.96 15.24
C LYS A 163 -8.70 20.88 14.96
N GLU A 164 -8.24 19.68 14.62
CA GLU A 164 -9.11 18.54 14.35
C GLU A 164 -9.81 18.07 15.64
N PHE A 165 -9.07 18.00 16.74
CA PHE A 165 -9.64 17.72 18.06
C PHE A 165 -10.73 18.73 18.45
N GLU A 166 -10.48 20.03 18.25
CA GLU A 166 -11.47 21.08 18.50
C GLU A 166 -12.71 20.94 17.60
N ARG A 167 -12.53 20.60 16.31
CA ARG A 167 -13.64 20.37 15.38
C ARG A 167 -14.53 19.22 15.86
N LEU A 168 -13.92 18.09 16.23
CA LEU A 168 -14.63 16.93 16.75
C LEU A 168 -15.32 17.22 18.09
N ALA A 169 -14.67 17.98 18.98
CA ALA A 169 -15.29 18.43 20.23
C ALA A 169 -16.50 19.34 20.02
N LYS A 170 -16.53 20.14 18.96
CA LYS A 170 -17.71 20.94 18.56
C LYS A 170 -18.84 20.05 18.03
N GLU A 171 -18.52 19.06 17.21
CA GLU A 171 -19.49 18.10 16.67
C GLU A 171 -20.10 17.25 17.78
N ALA A 172 -19.31 16.87 18.78
CA ALA A 172 -19.77 16.16 19.97
C ALA A 172 -20.56 17.06 20.96
N GLY A 173 -20.70 18.36 20.69
CA GLY A 173 -21.42 19.31 21.55
C GLY A 173 -20.70 19.65 22.87
N ILE A 174 -19.45 19.22 23.04
CA ILE A 174 -18.63 19.46 24.24
C ILE A 174 -18.24 20.93 24.32
N THR A 175 -17.92 21.54 23.17
CA THR A 175 -17.67 22.98 23.09
C THR A 175 -18.91 23.68 22.54
N LYS A 176 -19.53 24.54 23.36
CA LYS A 176 -20.58 25.45 22.88
C LYS A 176 -20.03 26.22 21.70
N LYS A 177 -20.79 26.33 20.60
CA LYS A 177 -20.57 27.38 19.61
C LYS A 177 -20.54 28.69 20.40
N ARG A 178 -19.35 29.30 20.56
CA ARG A 178 -19.26 30.70 20.99
C ARG A 178 -19.98 31.48 19.90
N ARG A 179 -21.28 31.72 20.11
CA ARG A 179 -22.05 32.70 19.36
C ARG A 179 -21.24 33.99 19.47
N GLN A 180 -20.93 34.59 18.34
CA GLN A 180 -20.35 35.92 18.23
C GLN A 180 -21.23 36.90 19.01
N THR A 181 -20.98 37.11 20.29
CA THR A 181 -21.45 38.27 21.05
C THR A 181 -20.46 39.41 20.84
N ALA A 182 -20.30 39.81 19.57
CA ALA A 182 -19.65 41.05 19.19
C ALA A 182 -20.52 41.84 18.19
N ASP A 183 -21.44 41.19 17.47
CA ASP A 183 -22.37 41.86 16.54
C ASP A 183 -23.75 42.17 17.14
N SER A 184 -24.05 41.73 18.36
CA SER A 184 -25.35 42.03 19.02
C SER A 184 -25.29 43.20 20.02
N GLU A 185 -24.12 43.82 20.23
CA GLU A 185 -23.99 45.08 20.99
C GLU A 185 -23.82 46.31 20.09
N SER A 186 -23.42 46.14 18.82
CA SER A 186 -23.40 47.21 17.81
C SER A 186 -24.80 47.55 17.27
N GLU A 187 -25.79 46.68 17.44
CA GLU A 187 -27.18 46.89 16.98
C GLU A 187 -28.13 47.38 18.10
N LYS A 188 -27.61 47.64 19.30
CA LYS A 188 -28.36 48.33 20.38
C LYS A 188 -27.84 49.74 20.68
N LEU A 189 -26.90 50.26 19.89
CA LEU A 189 -26.28 51.58 20.10
C LEU A 189 -26.10 52.42 18.84
N LYS A 190 -26.72 52.07 17.71
CA LYS A 190 -26.87 52.97 16.54
C LYS A 190 -28.22 52.80 15.85
#